data_AF-A0A2R6KXW0-F1
#
_entry.id   AF-A0A2R6KXW0-F1
#
_cell.length_a   1.000
_cell.length_b   1.000
_cell.length_c   1.000
_cell.angle_alpha   90.00
_cell.angle_beta   90.00
_cell.angle_gamma   90.00
#
_symmetry.space_group_name_H-M   'P 1'
#
loop_
_entity.id
_entity.type
_entity.pdbx_description
1 polymer ?
#
loop_
_entity_poly.entity_id
_entity_poly.type
_entity_poly.pdbx_seq_one_letter_code
_entity_poly.pdbx_strand_id
1 'polypeptide(L)'
;GLGFATVENSIFIAREMGDVAMGASLAALVGAGGEITAVRALAGPGHVIYSAIAGYYLGLAKFNPGQRGPIVVKGLLIAAFVHATYNTTAAIGSGLIAGLLDVPPLVGFLGYVLVYDGFWGLYLLRKIRRYTATFDRLRGASVETDSPEFDP
;
A
#
# COMPACT_ATOMS: atom_id res chain seq x y z
N GLY A 1 -3.72 9.73 -1.08
CA GLY A 1 -2.71 8.66 -0.91
C GLY A 1 -1.38 9.24 -0.52
N LEU A 2 -0.54 9.55 -1.52
CA LEU A 2 0.81 10.12 -1.31
C LEU A 2 0.81 11.44 -0.52
N GLY A 3 0.00 12.43 -0.90
CA GLY A 3 -0.02 13.72 -0.19
C GLY A 3 -0.55 13.64 1.26
N PHE A 4 -1.48 12.73 1.54
CA PHE A 4 -1.97 12.51 2.91
C PHE A 4 -0.88 11.84 3.77
N ALA A 5 -0.21 10.81 3.23
CA ALA A 5 0.91 10.16 3.88
C ALA A 5 2.08 11.12 4.15
N THR A 6 2.37 12.03 3.21
CA THR A 6 3.38 13.08 3.40
C THR A 6 2.97 14.03 4.52
N VAL A 7 1.76 14.58 4.46
CA VAL A 7 1.27 15.56 5.47
C VAL A 7 1.18 14.95 6.86
N GLU A 8 0.71 13.70 6.96
CA GLU A 8 0.61 12.96 8.22
C GLU A 8 2.00 12.68 8.82
N ASN A 9 2.97 12.24 8.01
CA ASN A 9 4.36 12.09 8.48
C ASN A 9 4.95 13.43 8.92
N SER A 10 4.71 14.52 8.19
CA SER A 10 5.20 15.85 8.54
C SER A 10 4.63 16.35 9.88
N ILE A 11 3.31 16.21 10.09
CA ILE A 11 2.63 16.68 11.31
C ILE A 11 3.05 15.83 12.51
N PHE A 12 3.24 14.51 12.34
CA PHE A 12 3.71 13.65 13.41
C PHE A 12 5.14 14.00 13.84
N ILE A 13 6.06 14.20 12.88
CA ILE A 13 7.43 14.64 13.18
C ILE A 13 7.40 15.96 13.94
N ALA A 14 6.54 16.90 13.54
CA ALA A 14 6.41 18.19 14.22
C ALA A 14 5.86 18.07 15.66
N ARG A 15 4.93 17.14 15.92
CA ARG A 15 4.36 16.89 17.26
C ARG A 15 5.31 16.13 18.17
N GLU A 16 5.97 15.11 17.65
CA GLU A 16 6.97 14.34 18.38
C GLU A 16 8.16 15.24 18.77
N MET A 17 8.63 16.12 17.86
CA MET A 17 9.63 17.15 18.17
C MET A 17 9.17 18.15 19.24
N GLY A 18 7.86 18.36 19.39
CA GLY A 18 7.26 19.22 20.42
C GLY A 18 7.16 18.57 21.80
N ASP A 19 6.79 17.29 21.86
CA ASP A 19 6.73 16.50 23.12
C ASP A 19 8.13 16.07 23.61
N VAL A 20 9.07 15.87 22.68
CA VAL A 20 10.48 15.49 22.95
C VAL A 20 11.26 16.59 23.70
N ALA A 21 10.78 17.84 23.67
CA ALA A 21 11.39 18.94 24.43
C ALA A 21 11.21 18.80 25.97
N MET A 22 10.40 17.85 26.46
CA MET A 22 9.99 17.76 27.88
C MET A 22 10.36 16.45 28.60
N GLY A 23 11.52 15.83 28.32
CA GLY A 23 12.18 15.01 29.36
C GLY A 23 12.83 13.66 29.01
N ALA A 24 13.14 13.34 27.75
CA ALA A 24 13.87 12.11 27.41
C ALA A 24 15.37 12.35 27.13
N SER A 25 16.24 11.44 27.58
CA SER A 25 17.69 11.54 27.35
C SER A 25 18.06 11.35 25.87
N LEU A 26 19.03 12.13 25.39
CA LEU A 26 19.45 12.19 23.99
C LEU A 26 19.87 10.82 23.40
N ALA A 27 20.38 9.90 24.25
CA ALA A 27 20.77 8.55 23.84
C ALA A 27 19.58 7.59 23.64
N ALA A 28 18.54 7.69 24.49
CA ALA A 28 17.29 6.94 24.29
C ALA A 28 16.53 7.48 23.06
N LEU A 29 16.65 8.78 22.80
CA LEU A 29 16.06 9.47 21.66
C LEU A 29 16.70 9.08 20.31
N VAL A 30 18.04 8.93 20.26
CA VAL A 30 18.75 8.52 19.04
C VAL A 30 18.54 7.04 18.72
N GLY A 31 18.46 6.17 19.74
CA GLY A 31 18.16 4.75 19.57
C GLY A 31 16.73 4.49 19.11
N ALA A 32 15.74 4.98 19.85
CA ALA A 32 14.33 4.76 19.53
C ALA A 32 13.86 5.62 18.34
N GLY A 33 14.25 6.90 18.29
CA GLY A 33 13.89 7.82 17.20
C GLY A 33 14.54 7.48 15.87
N GLY A 34 15.81 7.02 15.88
CA GLY A 34 16.52 6.58 14.68
C GLY A 34 15.93 5.32 14.05
N GLU A 35 15.58 4.33 14.88
CA GLU A 35 14.85 3.14 14.42
C GLU A 35 13.47 3.52 13.87
N ILE A 36 12.71 4.37 14.56
CA ILE A 36 11.38 4.82 14.13
C ILE A 36 11.44 5.62 12.81
N THR A 37 12.43 6.50 12.63
CA THR A 37 12.60 7.31 11.40
C THR A 37 13.04 6.45 10.21
N ALA A 38 13.98 5.52 10.38
CA ALA A 38 14.41 4.60 9.31
C ALA A 38 13.30 3.62 8.92
N VAL A 39 12.58 3.07 9.89
CA VAL A 39 11.38 2.24 9.70
C VAL A 39 10.28 3.00 8.96
N ARG A 40 10.10 4.30 9.23
CA ARG A 40 9.13 5.15 8.53
C ARG A 40 9.54 5.54 7.11
N ALA A 41 10.83 5.77 6.87
CA ALA A 41 11.32 6.00 5.51
C ALA A 41 11.04 4.79 4.60
N LEU A 42 11.05 3.59 5.18
CA LEU A 42 10.68 2.31 4.55
C LEU A 42 9.19 1.93 4.67
N ALA A 43 8.36 2.70 5.38
CA ALA A 43 6.90 2.58 5.39
C ALA A 43 6.24 3.29 4.18
N GLY A 44 7.01 4.14 3.48
CA GLY A 44 6.61 4.80 2.24
C GLY A 44 6.09 3.88 1.12
N PRO A 45 6.68 2.70 0.84
CA PRO A 45 6.19 1.75 -0.15
C PRO A 45 4.82 1.15 0.19
N GLY A 46 4.57 0.79 1.45
CA GLY A 46 3.27 0.22 1.86
C GLY A 46 2.10 1.19 1.59
N HIS A 47 2.27 2.48 1.89
CA HIS A 47 1.26 3.51 1.62
C HIS A 47 0.93 3.66 0.12
N VAL A 48 1.90 3.38 -0.75
CA VAL A 48 1.68 3.33 -2.21
C VAL A 48 0.76 2.16 -2.55
N ILE A 49 1.01 0.96 -2.00
CA ILE A 49 0.19 -0.23 -2.28
C ILE A 49 -1.24 -0.04 -1.76
N TYR A 50 -1.42 0.47 -0.55
CA TYR A 50 -2.75 0.68 0.04
C TYR A 50 -3.56 1.70 -0.77
N SER A 51 -2.92 2.81 -1.15
CA SER A 51 -3.53 3.84 -2.00
C SER A 51 -3.84 3.31 -3.40
N ALA A 52 -2.97 2.45 -3.96
CA ALA A 52 -3.16 1.88 -5.28
C ALA A 52 -4.28 0.82 -5.30
N ILE A 53 -4.48 0.06 -4.22
CA ILE A 53 -5.65 -0.80 -4.05
C ILE A 53 -6.94 0.04 -4.06
N ALA A 54 -7.00 1.09 -3.24
CA ALA A 54 -8.17 1.98 -3.22
C ALA A 54 -8.41 2.63 -4.60
N GLY A 55 -7.34 3.09 -5.27
CA GLY A 55 -7.38 3.67 -6.61
C GLY A 55 -7.85 2.69 -7.69
N TYR A 56 -7.42 1.43 -7.62
CA TYR A 56 -7.89 0.37 -8.54
C TYR A 56 -9.41 0.19 -8.44
N TYR A 57 -9.95 0.07 -7.23
CA TYR A 57 -11.39 -0.11 -7.04
C TYR A 57 -12.19 1.16 -7.37
N LEU A 58 -11.65 2.36 -7.10
CA LEU A 58 -12.27 3.60 -7.55
C LEU A 58 -12.31 3.70 -9.09
N GLY A 59 -11.23 3.31 -9.76
CA GLY A 59 -11.16 3.20 -11.21
C GLY A 59 -12.20 2.21 -11.75
N LEU A 60 -12.32 1.04 -11.13
CA LEU A 60 -13.33 0.04 -11.48
C LEU A 60 -14.76 0.58 -11.29
N ALA A 61 -15.03 1.31 -10.20
CA ALA A 61 -16.33 1.90 -9.94
C ALA A 61 -16.73 2.95 -10.99
N LYS A 62 -15.77 3.75 -11.48
CA LYS A 62 -16.02 4.75 -12.54
C LYS A 62 -16.69 4.13 -13.76
N PHE A 63 -16.21 2.96 -14.18
CA PHE A 63 -16.71 2.23 -15.35
C PHE A 63 -17.90 1.30 -15.06
N ASN A 64 -18.36 1.21 -13.81
CA ASN A 64 -19.49 0.34 -13.41
C ASN A 64 -20.55 1.15 -12.64
N PRO A 65 -21.28 2.08 -13.29
CA PRO A 65 -22.17 3.04 -12.64
C PRO A 65 -23.25 2.40 -11.76
N GLY A 66 -23.83 1.28 -12.20
CA GLY A 66 -24.86 0.56 -11.43
C GLY A 66 -24.37 -0.10 -10.15
N GLN A 67 -23.05 -0.22 -9.94
CA GLN A 67 -22.46 -0.87 -8.77
C GLN A 67 -21.39 0.00 -8.07
N ARG A 68 -21.38 1.32 -8.33
CA ARG A 68 -20.36 2.24 -7.80
C ARG A 68 -20.16 2.14 -6.29
N GLY A 69 -21.24 2.24 -5.52
CA GLY A 69 -21.20 2.22 -4.05
C GLY A 69 -20.52 0.96 -3.50
N PRO A 70 -21.05 -0.24 -3.80
CA PRO A 70 -20.45 -1.50 -3.36
C PRO A 70 -18.98 -1.67 -3.79
N ILE A 71 -18.61 -1.25 -5.00
CA ILE A 71 -17.23 -1.37 -5.50
C ILE A 71 -16.27 -0.46 -4.72
N VAL A 72 -16.67 0.78 -4.44
CA VAL A 72 -15.87 1.73 -3.65
C VAL A 72 -15.71 1.22 -2.21
N VAL A 73 -16.80 0.80 -1.57
CA VAL A 73 -16.78 0.26 -0.20
C VAL A 73 -15.85 -0.95 -0.13
N LYS A 74 -15.95 -1.87 -1.09
CA LYS A 74 -15.05 -3.03 -1.18
C LYS A 74 -13.59 -2.60 -1.28
N GLY A 75 -13.28 -1.60 -2.10
CA GLY A 75 -11.93 -1.06 -2.21
C GLY A 75 -11.39 -0.49 -0.91
N LEU A 76 -12.21 0.29 -0.21
CA LEU A 76 -11.86 0.87 1.08
C LEU A 76 -11.67 -0.20 2.16
N LEU A 77 -12.56 -1.19 2.23
CA LEU A 77 -12.45 -2.29 3.18
C LEU A 77 -11.17 -3.11 2.95
N ILE A 78 -10.83 -3.41 1.69
CA ILE A 78 -9.58 -4.11 1.40
C ILE A 78 -8.38 -3.24 1.77
N ALA A 79 -8.36 -1.97 1.37
CA ALA A 79 -7.25 -1.07 1.70
C ALA A 79 -7.05 -0.92 3.22
N ALA A 80 -8.15 -0.74 3.97
CA ALA A 80 -8.14 -0.65 5.43
C ALA A 80 -7.70 -1.97 6.07
N PHE A 81 -8.16 -3.10 5.56
CA PHE A 81 -7.72 -4.42 6.03
C PHE A 81 -6.22 -4.59 5.85
N VAL A 82 -5.69 -4.35 4.65
CA VAL A 82 -4.25 -4.46 4.37
C VAL A 82 -3.45 -3.49 5.25
N HIS A 83 -3.93 -2.28 5.48
CA HIS A 83 -3.24 -1.33 6.34
C HIS A 83 -3.25 -1.78 7.81
N ALA A 84 -4.41 -2.21 8.32
CA ALA A 84 -4.57 -2.68 9.68
C ALA A 84 -3.73 -3.93 9.96
N THR A 85 -3.71 -4.90 9.04
CA THR A 85 -2.89 -6.10 9.20
C THR A 85 -1.40 -5.79 9.22
N TYR A 86 -0.92 -4.82 8.43
CA TYR A 86 0.47 -4.37 8.52
C TYR A 86 0.77 -3.82 9.92
N ASN A 87 -0.06 -2.90 10.41
CA ASN A 87 0.14 -2.27 11.71
C ASN A 87 0.13 -3.26 12.87
N THR A 88 -0.70 -4.31 12.80
CA THR A 88 -0.79 -5.30 13.88
C THR A 88 0.29 -6.36 13.81
N THR A 89 0.79 -6.69 12.62
CA THR A 89 1.72 -7.82 12.45
C THR A 89 3.17 -7.41 12.22
N ALA A 90 3.47 -6.15 11.90
CA ALA A 90 4.82 -5.71 11.57
C ALA A 90 5.86 -5.97 12.67
N ALA A 91 5.54 -5.63 13.93
CA ALA A 91 6.47 -5.82 15.05
C ALA A 91 6.71 -7.31 15.35
N ILE A 92 5.65 -8.11 15.34
CA ILE A 92 5.75 -9.55 15.64
C ILE A 92 6.45 -10.26 14.47
N GLY A 93 6.06 -9.97 13.24
CA GLY A 93 6.60 -10.58 12.04
C GLY A 93 8.08 -10.27 11.84
N SER A 94 8.50 -9.00 12.04
CA SER A 94 9.91 -8.62 11.96
C SER A 94 10.74 -9.32 13.03
N GLY A 95 10.24 -9.40 14.27
CA GLY A 95 10.90 -10.11 15.37
C GLY A 95 11.04 -11.61 15.11
N LEU A 96 10.00 -12.24 14.56
CA LEU A 96 10.04 -13.66 14.17
C LEU A 96 11.08 -13.93 13.07
N ILE A 97 11.13 -13.09 12.03
CA ILE A 97 12.13 -13.23 10.97
C ILE A 97 13.54 -13.02 11.52
N ALA A 98 13.74 -11.99 12.35
CA ALA A 98 15.03 -11.72 12.97
C ALA A 98 15.51 -12.91 13.82
N GLY A 99 14.64 -13.44 14.68
CA GLY A 99 14.97 -14.55 15.58
C GLY A 99 15.15 -15.90 14.86
N LEU A 100 14.35 -16.18 13.82
CA LEU A 100 14.44 -17.45 13.10
C LEU A 100 15.69 -17.53 12.21
N LEU A 101 16.10 -16.40 11.63
CA LEU A 101 17.25 -16.33 10.73
C LEU A 101 18.55 -15.91 11.43
N ASP A 102 18.50 -15.62 12.74
CA ASP A 102 19.60 -15.07 13.53
C ASP A 102 20.25 -13.84 12.87
N VAL A 103 19.41 -12.89 12.44
CA VAL A 103 19.84 -11.67 11.75
C VAL A 103 19.57 -10.42 12.60
N PRO A 104 20.27 -9.29 12.34
CA PRO A 104 19.99 -8.04 13.03
C PRO A 104 18.53 -7.60 12.89
N PRO A 105 17.94 -6.91 13.89
CA PRO A 105 16.53 -6.48 13.87
C PRO A 105 16.13 -5.72 12.61
N LEU A 106 17.02 -4.86 12.10
CA LEU A 106 16.82 -4.12 10.85
C LEU A 106 16.61 -5.05 9.64
N VAL A 107 17.37 -6.15 9.56
CA VAL A 107 17.25 -7.12 8.47
C VAL A 107 15.95 -7.90 8.59
N GLY A 108 15.54 -8.26 9.81
CA GLY A 108 14.24 -8.89 10.06
C GLY A 108 13.07 -7.98 9.66
N PHE A 109 13.17 -6.69 10.00
CA PHE A 109 12.20 -5.67 9.57
C PHE A 109 12.13 -5.54 8.04
N LEU A 110 13.27 -5.40 7.36
CA LEU A 110 13.32 -5.33 5.89
C LEU A 110 12.75 -6.60 5.24
N GLY A 111 13.08 -7.78 5.78
CA GLY A 111 12.54 -9.05 5.31
C GLY A 111 11.01 -9.10 5.45
N TYR A 112 10.48 -8.65 6.58
CA TYR A 112 9.04 -8.53 6.79
C TYR A 112 8.38 -7.60 5.76
N VAL A 113 8.91 -6.40 5.58
CA VAL A 113 8.39 -5.41 4.61
C VAL A 113 8.39 -5.99 3.20
N LEU A 114 9.50 -6.62 2.77
CA LEU A 114 9.61 -7.24 1.45
C LEU A 114 8.58 -8.34 1.22
N VAL A 115 8.37 -9.21 2.21
CA VAL A 115 7.37 -10.29 2.11
C VAL A 115 5.96 -9.71 2.06
N TYR A 116 5.65 -8.76 2.93
CA TYR A 116 4.32 -8.17 3.05
C TYR A 116 3.95 -7.36 1.80
N ASP A 117 4.79 -6.42 1.40
CA ASP A 117 4.59 -5.58 0.23
C ASP A 117 4.69 -6.41 -1.06
N GLY A 118 5.56 -7.41 -1.10
CA GLY A 118 5.66 -8.35 -2.21
C GLY A 118 4.34 -9.12 -2.42
N PHE A 119 3.76 -9.65 -1.35
CA PHE A 119 2.48 -10.37 -1.41
C PHE A 119 1.34 -9.48 -1.93
N TRP A 120 1.13 -8.31 -1.32
CA TRP A 120 0.04 -7.40 -1.70
C TRP A 120 0.29 -6.70 -3.04
N GLY A 121 1.54 -6.38 -3.35
CA GLY A 121 1.96 -5.86 -4.66
C GLY A 121 1.67 -6.87 -5.77
N LEU A 122 2.02 -8.15 -5.59
CA LEU A 122 1.70 -9.20 -6.56
C LEU A 122 0.19 -9.42 -6.72
N TYR A 123 -0.57 -9.36 -5.62
CA TYR A 123 -2.04 -9.40 -5.68
C TYR A 123 -2.59 -8.26 -6.54
N LEU A 124 -2.14 -7.03 -6.31
CA LEU A 124 -2.56 -5.86 -7.06
C LEU A 124 -2.14 -5.94 -8.54
N LEU A 125 -0.90 -6.36 -8.82
CA LEU A 125 -0.41 -6.54 -10.19
C LEU A 125 -1.25 -7.57 -10.96
N ARG A 126 -1.62 -8.69 -10.34
CA ARG A 126 -2.52 -9.68 -10.96
C ARG A 126 -3.89 -9.08 -11.28
N LYS A 127 -4.45 -8.29 -10.37
CA LYS A 127 -5.73 -7.58 -10.55
C LYS A 127 -5.70 -6.59 -11.70
N ILE A 128 -4.62 -5.79 -11.80
CA ILE A 128 -4.43 -4.82 -12.88
C ILE A 128 -4.28 -5.56 -14.21
N ARG A 129 -3.39 -6.55 -14.30
CA ARG A 129 -3.17 -7.33 -15.53
C ARG A 129 -4.46 -7.97 -16.04
N ARG A 130 -5.27 -8.56 -15.16
CA ARG A 130 -6.57 -9.13 -15.53
C ARG A 130 -7.54 -8.07 -16.05
N TYR A 131 -7.57 -6.91 -15.42
CA TYR A 131 -8.41 -5.80 -15.85
C TYR A 131 -8.00 -5.28 -17.22
N THR A 132 -6.70 -5.01 -17.44
CA THR A 132 -6.14 -4.57 -18.72
C THR A 132 -6.44 -5.59 -19.83
N ALA A 133 -6.18 -6.87 -19.61
CA ALA A 133 -6.47 -7.90 -20.61
C ALA A 133 -7.96 -7.99 -20.98
N THR A 134 -8.86 -7.73 -20.03
CA THR A 134 -10.31 -7.70 -20.31
C THR A 134 -10.69 -6.45 -21.10
N PHE A 135 -10.13 -5.30 -20.73
CA PHE A 135 -10.36 -4.03 -21.40
C PHE A 135 -9.88 -4.07 -22.86
N ASP A 136 -8.69 -4.59 -23.11
CA ASP A 136 -8.12 -4.69 -24.46
C ASP A 136 -8.94 -5.64 -25.36
N ARG A 137 -9.46 -6.75 -24.81
CA ARG A 137 -10.36 -7.67 -25.54
C ARG A 137 -11.66 -7.00 -25.93
N LEU A 138 -12.30 -6.28 -25.01
CA LEU A 138 -13.56 -5.59 -25.29
C LEU A 138 -13.37 -4.45 -26.29
N ARG A 139 -12.26 -3.72 -26.19
CA ARG A 139 -11.90 -2.67 -27.14
C ARG A 139 -11.63 -3.24 -28.54
N GLY A 140 -10.89 -4.34 -28.64
CA GLY A 140 -10.64 -5.02 -29.91
C GLY A 140 -11.94 -5.50 -30.57
N ALA A 141 -12.81 -6.17 -29.81
CA ALA A 141 -14.11 -6.63 -30.30
C ALA A 141 -14.99 -5.47 -30.79
N SER A 142 -15.03 -4.34 -30.07
CA SER A 142 -15.82 -3.18 -30.51
C SER A 142 -15.35 -2.58 -31.84
N VAL A 143 -14.04 -2.60 -32.12
CA VAL A 143 -13.47 -2.08 -33.37
C VAL A 143 -13.79 -2.99 -34.56
N GLU A 144 -13.83 -4.31 -34.35
CA GLU A 144 -14.15 -5.29 -35.39
C GLU A 144 -15.64 -5.22 -35.80
N THR A 145 -16.56 -5.03 -34.86
CA THR A 145 -17.99 -4.79 -35.14
C THR A 145 -18.30 -3.47 -35.83
N ASP A 146 -17.41 -2.47 -35.77
CA ASP A 146 -17.62 -1.14 -36.38
C ASP A 146 -16.93 -1.04 -37.76
N SER A 147 -16.39 -2.15 -38.28
CA SER A 147 -15.93 -2.24 -39.67
C SER A 147 -17.16 -2.15 -40.58
N PRO A 148 -17.24 -1.21 -41.54
CA PRO A 148 -18.35 -1.20 -42.48
C PRO A 148 -18.33 -2.51 -43.27
N GLU A 149 -19.37 -3.32 -43.08
CA GLU A 149 -19.65 -4.49 -43.90
C GLU A 149 -19.79 -3.98 -45.35
N PHE A 150 -18.72 -4.14 -46.13
CA PHE A 150 -18.73 -3.84 -47.55
C PHE A 150 -19.51 -4.97 -48.23
N ASP A 151 -20.81 -4.76 -48.41
CA ASP A 151 -21.66 -5.63 -49.22
C ASP A 151 -21.37 -5.32 -50.71
N PRO A 152 -20.80 -6.26 -51.48
CA PRO A 152 -20.31 -6.04 -52.85
C PRO A 152 -21.40 -5.91 -53.92
#